data_AF-A0A843RDL1-F1
#
_entry.id   AF-A0A843RDL1-F1
#
_cell.length_a   1.000
_cell.length_b   1.000
_cell.length_c   1.000
_cell.angle_alpha   90.00
_cell.angle_beta   90.00
_cell.angle_gamma   90.00
#
_symmetry.space_group_name_H-M   'P 1'
#
loop_
_entity.id
_entity.type
_entity.pdbx_description
1 polymer ?
#
loop_
_entity_poly.entity_id
_entity_poly.type
_entity_poly.pdbx_seq_one_letter_code
_entity_poly.pdbx_strand_id
1 'polypeptide(L)'
;MLDRQGAADYELDLTGLDLAHAVASVDRMVERQRFRDVGRSVLVRIDPATPDSGETLFGRLGRHLLDLKRRGLIASMAPLDPARGAGFTLALPAGRESPAPDDDPSI
;
A
#
# COMPACT_ATOMS: atom_id res chain seq x y z
N MET A 1 2.95 17.30 -18.79
CA MET A 1 1.69 16.54 -18.85
C MET A 1 2.04 15.12 -19.23
N LEU A 2 2.27 14.26 -18.23
CA LEU A 2 2.61 12.84 -18.43
C LEU A 2 1.31 12.04 -18.33
N ASP A 3 0.74 11.70 -19.48
CA ASP A 3 -0.32 10.70 -19.58
C ASP A 3 0.20 9.55 -20.45
N ARG A 4 0.73 8.50 -19.81
CA ARG A 4 1.00 7.21 -20.46
C ARG A 4 1.24 6.12 -19.41
N GLN A 5 0.25 5.24 -19.28
CA GLN A 5 0.19 4.02 -18.47
C GLN A 5 -0.06 4.23 -16.98
N GLY A 6 -1.36 4.18 -16.62
CA GLY A 6 -1.84 3.85 -15.28
C GLY A 6 -1.56 2.40 -14.84
N ALA A 7 -0.34 1.93 -15.10
CA ALA A 7 0.21 0.68 -14.60
C ALA A 7 1.06 1.02 -13.37
N ALA A 8 0.74 0.41 -12.23
CA ALA A 8 1.61 0.51 -11.08
C ALA A 8 2.98 -0.13 -11.40
N ASP A 9 4.03 0.37 -10.75
CA ASP A 9 5.39 -0.19 -10.85
C ASP A 9 5.43 -1.66 -10.39
N TYR A 10 4.54 -2.01 -9.45
CA TYR A 10 4.40 -3.36 -8.94
C TYR A 10 2.92 -3.73 -8.77
N GLU A 11 2.59 -5.00 -8.99
CA GLU A 11 1.27 -5.57 -8.67
C GLU A 11 1.40 -6.57 -7.52
N LEU A 12 0.55 -6.42 -6.51
CA LEU A 12 0.38 -7.34 -5.40
C LEU A 12 -1.01 -7.97 -5.51
N ASP A 13 -1.06 -9.19 -6.02
CA ASP A 13 -2.30 -9.96 -6.07
C ASP A 13 -2.55 -10.66 -4.73
N LEU A 14 -3.68 -10.35 -4.11
CA LEU A 14 -4.16 -10.94 -2.86
C LEU A 14 -5.47 -11.70 -3.07
N THR A 15 -5.81 -12.02 -4.32
CA THR A 15 -7.02 -12.79 -4.61
C THR A 15 -6.88 -14.21 -4.06
N GLY A 16 -7.99 -14.78 -3.58
CA GLY A 16 -8.04 -16.08 -2.92
C GLY A 16 -7.43 -16.11 -1.51
N LEU A 17 -6.90 -14.99 -0.99
CA LEU A 17 -6.33 -14.92 0.36
C LEU A 17 -7.36 -14.45 1.38
N ASP A 18 -7.30 -15.02 2.59
CA ASP A 18 -7.98 -14.45 3.75
C ASP A 18 -7.26 -13.20 4.27
N LEU A 19 -7.93 -12.50 5.18
CA LEU A 19 -7.43 -11.25 5.75
C LEU A 19 -6.03 -11.36 6.36
N ALA A 20 -5.73 -12.43 7.09
CA ALA A 20 -4.46 -12.53 7.81
C ALA A 20 -3.29 -12.63 6.81
N HIS A 21 -3.46 -13.45 5.76
CA HIS A 21 -2.47 -13.58 4.69
C HIS A 21 -2.36 -12.31 3.83
N ALA A 22 -3.48 -11.63 3.57
CA ALA A 22 -3.49 -10.35 2.87
C ALA A 22 -2.71 -9.27 3.64
N VAL A 23 -2.98 -9.13 4.94
CA VAL A 23 -2.29 -8.19 5.84
C VAL A 23 -0.79 -8.50 5.92
N ALA A 24 -0.43 -9.75 6.16
CA ALA A 24 0.99 -10.15 6.24
C ALA A 24 1.75 -9.87 4.93
N SER A 25 1.09 -10.04 3.78
CA SER A 25 1.67 -9.74 2.47
C SER A 25 1.93 -8.24 2.28
N VAL A 26 0.97 -7.39 2.70
CA VAL A 26 1.12 -5.93 2.68
C VAL A 26 2.23 -5.49 3.63
N ASP A 27 2.27 -6.01 4.86
CA ASP A 27 3.31 -5.64 5.84
C ASP A 27 4.70 -6.02 5.34
N ARG A 28 4.86 -7.22 4.78
CA ARG A 28 6.14 -7.65 4.19
C ARG A 28 6.54 -6.81 2.98
N MET A 29 5.58 -6.33 2.20
CA MET A 29 5.84 -5.43 1.08
C MET A 29 6.33 -4.06 1.56
N VAL A 30 5.65 -3.50 2.56
CA VAL A 30 6.00 -2.21 3.17
C VAL A 30 7.35 -2.28 3.87
N GLU A 31 7.62 -3.35 4.62
CA GLU A 31 8.91 -3.54 5.30
C GLU A 31 10.07 -3.56 4.29
N ARG A 32 9.91 -4.31 3.18
CA ARG A 32 10.90 -4.33 2.10
C ARG A 32 11.08 -2.98 1.41
N GLN A 33 10.04 -2.14 1.39
CA GLN A 33 10.13 -0.80 0.82
C GLN A 33 10.99 0.15 1.67
N ARG A 34 11.07 -0.07 2.98
CA ARG A 34 11.87 0.77 3.89
C ARG A 34 13.37 0.77 3.58
N PHE A 35 13.84 -0.27 2.89
CA PHE A 35 15.23 -0.44 2.49
C PHE A 35 15.48 -0.07 1.01
N ARG A 36 14.51 0.57 0.34
CA ARG A 36 14.63 0.98 -1.06
C ARG A 36 14.80 2.49 -1.17
N ASP A 37 15.77 2.92 -1.95
CA ASP A 37 16.04 4.35 -2.21
C ASP A 37 14.99 5.03 -3.09
N VAL A 38 14.13 4.24 -3.76
CA VAL A 38 13.11 4.75 -4.69
C VAL A 38 11.70 4.45 -4.20
N GLY A 39 10.84 5.46 -4.24
CA GLY A 39 9.41 5.29 -4.07
C GLY A 39 8.80 4.54 -5.25
N ARG A 40 7.68 3.84 -5.02
CA ARG A 40 7.01 3.08 -6.07
C ARG A 40 5.50 3.07 -5.93
N SER A 41 4.82 2.95 -7.06
CA SER A 41 3.38 2.73 -7.10
C SER A 41 3.07 1.24 -7.07
N VAL A 42 2.09 0.82 -6.27
CA VAL A 42 1.66 -0.57 -6.18
C VAL A 42 0.17 -0.69 -6.46
N LEU A 43 -0.20 -1.62 -7.33
CA LEU A 43 -1.59 -2.04 -7.54
C LEU A 43 -1.85 -3.26 -6.66
N VAL A 44 -2.74 -3.14 -5.69
CA VAL A 44 -3.18 -4.25 -4.84
C VAL A 44 -4.50 -4.76 -5.37
N ARG A 45 -4.57 -6.04 -5.77
CA ARG A 45 -5.80 -6.69 -6.22
C ARG A 45 -6.37 -7.56 -5.10
N ILE A 46 -7.67 -7.54 -4.92
CA ILE A 46 -8.39 -8.39 -3.96
C ILE A 46 -9.62 -8.98 -4.62
N ASP A 47 -10.23 -9.98 -3.98
CA ASP A 47 -11.55 -10.45 -4.40
C ASP A 47 -12.62 -9.35 -4.27
N PRO A 48 -13.53 -9.25 -5.25
CA PRO A 48 -14.68 -8.37 -5.13
C PRO A 48 -15.55 -8.81 -3.95
N ALA A 49 -16.13 -7.83 -3.27
CA ALA A 49 -17.12 -8.11 -2.23
C ALA A 49 -18.30 -8.87 -2.85
N THR A 50 -18.66 -10.01 -2.27
CA THR A 50 -19.90 -10.73 -2.60
C THR A 50 -21.03 -10.22 -1.71
N PRO A 51 -22.30 -10.25 -2.18
CA PRO A 51 -23.45 -9.79 -1.39
C PRO A 51 -23.67 -10.58 -0.08
N ASP A 52 -23.08 -11.77 0.04
CA ASP A 52 -23.12 -12.62 1.24
C ASP A 52 -21.95 -12.36 2.21
N SER A 53 -20.90 -11.67 1.76
CA SER A 53 -19.77 -11.29 2.61
C SER A 53 -20.13 -10.09 3.47
N GLY A 54 -20.38 -10.32 4.77
CA GLY A 54 -20.62 -9.27 5.76
C GLY A 54 -19.52 -8.19 5.79
N GLU A 55 -18.51 -8.35 6.64
CA GLU A 55 -17.37 -7.41 6.62
C GLU A 55 -16.38 -7.82 5.53
N THR A 56 -16.31 -7.03 4.46
CA THR A 56 -15.54 -7.35 3.26
C THR A 56 -14.03 -7.23 3.49
N LEU A 57 -13.25 -8.04 2.77
CA LEU A 57 -11.78 -7.93 2.76
C LEU A 57 -11.34 -6.51 2.41
N PHE A 58 -12.06 -5.84 1.49
CA PHE A 58 -11.85 -4.44 1.14
C PHE A 58 -11.91 -3.51 2.35
N GLY A 59 -12.95 -3.60 3.18
CA GLY A 59 -13.11 -2.74 4.35
C GLY A 59 -12.01 -2.98 5.40
N ARG A 60 -11.74 -4.25 5.72
CA ARG A 60 -10.73 -4.62 6.71
C ARG A 60 -9.31 -4.25 6.27
N LEU A 61 -8.96 -4.59 5.04
CA LEU A 61 -7.65 -4.26 4.46
C LEU A 61 -7.50 -2.75 4.28
N GLY A 62 -8.55 -2.05 3.86
CA GLY A 62 -8.57 -0.59 3.75
C GLY A 62 -8.26 0.10 5.08
N ARG A 63 -8.80 -0.41 6.20
CA ARG A 63 -8.48 0.12 7.55
C ARG A 63 -7.01 -0.11 7.92
N HIS A 64 -6.45 -1.27 7.59
CA HIS A 64 -5.03 -1.57 7.80
C HIS A 64 -4.12 -0.64 6.98
N LEU A 65 -4.44 -0.46 5.70
CA LEU A 65 -3.71 0.45 4.80
C LEU A 65 -3.77 1.90 5.29
N LEU A 66 -4.89 2.31 5.87
CA LEU A 66 -5.03 3.65 6.46
C LEU A 66 -4.15 3.84 7.70
N ASP A 67 -3.99 2.81 8.54
CA ASP A 67 -3.03 2.82 9.65
C ASP A 67 -1.59 3.00 9.15
N LEU A 68 -1.19 2.22 8.15
CA LEU A 68 0.13 2.32 7.53
C LEU A 68 0.38 3.71 6.91
N LYS A 69 -0.64 4.30 6.30
CA LYS A 69 -0.59 5.69 5.80
C LYS A 69 -0.40 6.69 6.94
N ARG A 70 -1.14 6.55 8.04
CA ARG A 70 -0.98 7.43 9.23
C ARG A 70 0.42 7.33 9.85
N ARG A 71 1.05 6.17 9.75
CA ARG A 71 2.44 5.92 10.18
C ARG A 71 3.50 6.40 9.19
N GLY A 72 3.09 6.99 8.05
CA GLY A 72 4.00 7.48 7.01
C GLY A 72 4.66 6.39 6.16
N LEU A 73 4.23 5.13 6.31
CA LEU A 73 4.77 3.99 5.56
C LEU A 73 4.16 3.87 4.15
N ILE A 74 2.98 4.48 3.95
CA ILE A 74 2.32 4.65 2.67
C ILE A 74 2.14 6.15 2.44
N ALA A 75 2.61 6.66 1.30
CA ALA A 75 2.49 8.07 0.97
C ALA A 75 1.06 8.42 0.53
N SER A 76 0.42 7.53 -0.24
CA SER A 76 -0.97 7.70 -0.67
C SER A 76 -1.64 6.37 -0.96
N MET A 77 -2.97 6.33 -0.81
CA MET A 77 -3.80 5.20 -1.18
C MET A 77 -5.09 5.72 -1.80
N ALA A 78 -5.60 4.99 -2.80
CA ALA A 78 -6.90 5.22 -3.40
C ALA A 78 -7.54 3.86 -3.75
N PRO A 79 -8.86 3.73 -3.66
CA PRO A 79 -9.55 2.54 -4.15
C PRO A 79 -9.38 2.40 -5.67
N LEU A 80 -9.33 1.17 -6.16
CA LEU A 80 -9.29 0.90 -7.59
C LEU A 80 -10.65 1.22 -8.22
N ASP A 81 -10.63 1.72 -9.45
CA ASP A 81 -11.85 1.90 -10.23
C ASP A 81 -12.56 0.55 -10.43
N PRO A 82 -13.87 0.46 -10.14
CA PRO A 82 -14.60 -0.81 -10.20
C PRO A 82 -14.61 -1.44 -11.60
N ALA A 83 -14.43 -0.67 -12.68
CA ALA A 83 -14.30 -1.20 -14.03
C ALA A 83 -12.98 -1.97 -14.23
N ARG A 84 -11.98 -1.76 -13.37
CA ARG A 84 -10.67 -2.44 -13.40
C ARG A 84 -10.59 -3.62 -12.41
N GLY A 85 -11.59 -3.78 -11.55
CA GLY A 85 -11.67 -4.82 -10.51
C GLY A 85 -11.71 -4.25 -9.10
N ALA A 86 -11.57 -5.12 -8.10
CA ALA A 86 -11.53 -4.74 -6.69
C ALA A 86 -10.08 -4.63 -6.18
N GLY A 87 -9.77 -3.57 -5.44
CA GLY A 87 -8.40 -3.34 -5.01
C GLY A 87 -8.10 -1.91 -4.59
N PHE A 88 -6.81 -1.63 -4.47
CA PHE A 88 -6.27 -0.32 -4.11
C PHE A 88 -5.05 0.02 -4.96
N THR A 89 -4.90 1.28 -5.32
CA THR A 89 -3.63 1.83 -5.79
C THR A 89 -2.92 2.50 -4.63
N LEU A 90 -1.70 2.09 -4.36
CA LEU A 90 -0.84 2.62 -3.31
C LEU A 90 0.35 3.36 -3.93
N ALA A 91 0.79 4.42 -3.27
CA ALA A 91 2.10 5.01 -3.48
C ALA A 91 2.92 4.79 -2.22
N LEU A 92 4.01 4.05 -2.34
CA LEU A 92 4.94 3.85 -1.25
C LEU A 92 6.10 4.86 -1.37
N PRO A 93 6.48 5.54 -0.29
CA PRO A 93 7.61 6.46 -0.31
C PRO A 93 8.92 5.69 -0.51
N ALA A 94 9.97 6.39 -0.95
CA ALA A 94 11.32 5.88 -0.77
C ALA A 94 11.55 5.61 0.72
N GLY A 95 12.24 4.52 1.03
CA GLY A 95 12.79 4.29 2.35
C GLY A 95 13.72 5.44 2.71
N ARG A 96 13.29 6.34 3.58
CA ARG A 96 14.23 7.18 4.30
C ARG A 96 14.95 6.25 5.27
N GLU A 97 16.26 6.04 5.08
CA GLU A 97 17.11 6.13 6.25
C GLU A 97 16.73 7.45 6.91
N SER A 98 16.18 7.40 8.12
CA SER A 98 15.93 8.61 8.88
C SER A 98 17.17 9.49 8.71
N PRO A 99 17.09 10.74 8.24
CA PRO A 99 18.13 11.66 8.64
C PRO A 99 18.07 11.60 10.17
N ALA A 100 19.13 11.08 10.79
CA ALA A 100 19.35 11.35 12.20
C ALA A 100 19.11 12.87 12.35
N PRO A 101 18.39 13.32 13.39
CA PRO A 101 18.54 14.72 13.73
C PRO A 101 20.04 14.90 13.97
N ASP A 102 20.71 15.61 13.04
CA ASP A 102 22.06 16.10 13.25
C ASP A 102 22.00 16.86 14.58
N ASP A 103 22.55 16.21 15.58
CA ASP A 103 22.92 16.78 16.85
C ASP A 103 23.92 17.88 16.51
N ASP A 104 23.46 19.12 16.46
CA ASP A 104 24.34 20.28 16.49
C ASP A 104 24.34 20.84 17.93
N PRO A 105 25.27 20.38 18.79
CA PRO A 105 25.63 21.09 20.00
C PRO A 105 26.54 22.24 19.60
N SER A 106 25.97 23.34 19.11
CA SER A 106 26.73 24.59 19.00
C SER A 106 26.93 25.22 20.38
N ILE A 107 28.09 24.89 20.95
CA ILE A 107 29.08 25.71 21.69
C ILE A 107 28.56 26.80 22.64
#